data_AF-A0A0D1AW48-F1
#
_entry.id   AF-A0A0D1AW48-F1
#
_cell.length_a   1.000
_cell.length_b   1.000
_cell.length_c   1.000
_cell.angle_alpha   90.00
_cell.angle_beta   90.00
_cell.angle_gamma   90.00
#
_symmetry.space_group_name_H-M   'P 1'
#
loop_
_entity.id
_entity.type
_entity.pdbx_description
1 polymer ?
#
loop_
_entity_poly.entity_id
_entity_poly.type
_entity_poly.pdbx_seq_one_letter_code
_entity_poly.pdbx_strand_id
1 'polypeptide(L)'
;MRQSVTDSVAVALAGPRLQLAAKAGLAAGLAFLIAPLMPGAAAQYPYYAPLGALVAMYENVSGSMKQGVQTLVGLGMGIGLAFLLVSVTDPSPVTVAIVIGLGVLLAGLPRLGAGRDWIPTAALLVLLVGGNNPDDFSFGYLLQMGVGVAVGIAVNMLVFPPLHFKAAALSLAELRWALAKQLSDMGEAMREAWPPEHEDWAVRSDELAQSARAVRAAVQKADASRQVNPRRRLHPHDLDRDFKDLRGLERVTFHIQDTTEVLADVIWDKDVPFVIPLPYSEPLADALTAVSEVLRSMEDEHPDRQNELLEEATAAVDALAERMASDDVNPDAPSAAEAIVLNLHRILRVVTAGQS
;
A
#
# COMPACT_ATOMS: atom_id res chain seq x y z
N MET A 1 -18.03 13.42 -23.06
CA MET A 1 -16.64 13.59 -23.55
C MET A 1 -15.89 14.74 -22.87
N ARG A 2 -16.49 15.91 -22.58
CA ARG A 2 -15.83 16.97 -21.78
C ARG A 2 -15.68 16.64 -20.29
N GLN A 3 -16.66 15.98 -19.66
CA GLN A 3 -16.58 15.57 -18.24
C GLN A 3 -15.47 14.54 -17.95
N SER A 4 -15.23 13.57 -18.85
CA SER A 4 -14.14 12.60 -18.65
C SER A 4 -12.75 13.22 -18.77
N VAL A 5 -12.59 14.32 -19.52
CA VAL A 5 -11.32 15.04 -19.64
C VAL A 5 -11.06 15.87 -18.40
N THR A 6 -12.07 16.52 -17.81
CA THR A 6 -11.92 17.28 -16.56
C THR A 6 -11.59 16.37 -15.38
N ASP A 7 -12.20 15.18 -15.30
CA ASP A 7 -11.88 14.20 -14.26
C ASP A 7 -10.46 13.65 -14.43
N SER A 8 -10.03 13.41 -15.68
CA SER A 8 -8.67 12.95 -15.98
C SER A 8 -7.60 13.99 -15.61
N VAL A 9 -7.90 15.27 -15.84
CA VAL A 9 -7.00 16.39 -15.48
C VAL A 9 -6.96 16.61 -13.97
N ALA A 10 -8.08 16.45 -13.27
CA ALA A 10 -8.13 16.52 -11.81
C ALA A 10 -7.30 15.40 -11.16
N VAL A 11 -7.37 14.17 -11.69
CA VAL A 11 -6.52 13.05 -11.24
C VAL A 11 -5.05 13.30 -11.59
N ALA A 12 -4.72 13.97 -12.71
CA ALA A 12 -3.35 14.35 -13.06
C ALA A 12 -2.76 15.43 -12.13
N LEU A 13 -3.59 16.33 -11.61
CA LEU A 13 -3.22 17.41 -10.69
C LEU A 13 -3.39 17.04 -9.20
N ALA A 14 -3.74 15.78 -8.90
CA ALA A 14 -3.80 15.29 -7.54
C ALA A 14 -2.45 15.52 -6.82
N GLY A 15 -2.50 15.98 -5.57
CA GLY A 15 -1.31 16.34 -4.77
C GLY A 15 -0.13 15.36 -4.85
N PRO A 16 -0.35 14.03 -4.78
CA PRO A 16 0.71 13.03 -4.94
C PRO A 16 1.45 13.07 -6.28
N ARG A 17 0.73 13.27 -7.40
CA ARG A 17 1.33 13.36 -8.73
C ARG A 17 2.09 14.65 -8.93
N LEU A 18 1.61 15.75 -8.35
CA LEU A 18 2.31 17.03 -8.39
C LEU A 18 3.63 16.97 -7.62
N GLN A 19 3.65 16.28 -6.47
CA GLN A 19 4.88 16.04 -5.71
C GLN A 19 5.88 15.18 -6.49
N LEU A 20 5.42 14.11 -7.13
CA LEU A 20 6.27 13.28 -7.99
C LEU A 20 6.83 14.08 -9.18
N ALA A 21 5.99 14.88 -9.84
CA ALA A 21 6.41 15.72 -10.96
C ALA A 21 7.44 16.78 -10.55
N ALA A 22 7.22 17.48 -9.42
CA ALA A 22 8.17 18.45 -8.90
C ALA A 22 9.52 17.82 -8.57
N LYS A 23 9.50 16.62 -7.99
CA LYS A 23 10.69 15.86 -7.62
C LYS A 23 11.46 15.33 -8.84
N ALA A 24 10.74 14.81 -9.83
CA ALA A 24 11.31 14.41 -11.12
C ALA A 24 11.95 15.59 -11.85
N GLY A 25 11.26 16.74 -11.88
CA GLY A 25 11.77 17.98 -12.48
C GLY A 25 13.03 18.49 -11.77
N LEU A 26 13.04 18.48 -10.43
CA LEU A 26 14.20 18.87 -9.62
C LEU A 26 15.39 17.93 -9.86
N ALA A 27 15.16 16.61 -9.89
CA ALA A 27 16.20 15.63 -10.17
C ALA A 27 16.79 15.80 -11.59
N ALA A 28 15.94 15.96 -12.59
CA ALA A 28 16.36 16.18 -13.97
C ALA A 28 17.16 17.48 -14.11
N GLY A 29 16.70 18.58 -13.48
CA GLY A 29 17.38 19.87 -13.49
C GLY A 29 18.75 19.81 -12.80
N LEU A 30 18.85 19.18 -11.63
CA LEU A 30 20.13 18.99 -10.94
C LEU A 30 21.08 18.10 -11.74
N ALA A 31 20.57 17.02 -12.34
CA ALA A 31 21.36 16.14 -13.18
C ALA A 31 21.91 16.88 -14.40
N PHE A 32 21.08 17.71 -15.05
CA PHE A 32 21.53 18.56 -16.17
C PHE A 32 22.59 19.58 -15.76
N LEU A 33 22.47 20.14 -14.55
CA LEU A 33 23.44 21.11 -14.03
C LEU A 33 24.80 20.47 -13.72
N ILE A 34 24.80 19.21 -13.26
CA ILE A 34 26.03 18.46 -12.96
C ILE A 34 26.67 17.90 -14.23
N ALA A 35 25.88 17.56 -15.25
CA ALA A 35 26.33 16.84 -16.43
C ALA A 35 27.54 17.45 -17.18
N PRO A 36 27.64 18.78 -17.38
CA PRO A 36 28.80 19.39 -18.04
C PRO A 36 30.09 19.31 -17.23
N LEU A 37 30.02 19.00 -15.93
CA LEU A 37 31.19 18.86 -15.05
C LEU A 37 31.84 17.48 -15.15
N MET A 38 31.28 16.56 -15.94
CA MET A 38 31.80 15.21 -16.10
C MET A 38 33.06 15.19 -16.97
N PRO A 39 34.02 14.28 -16.71
CA PRO A 39 35.28 14.25 -17.42
C PRO A 39 35.16 13.71 -18.86
N GLY A 40 36.08 14.15 -19.72
CA GLY A 40 36.30 13.58 -21.06
C GLY A 40 35.13 13.80 -22.03
N ALA A 41 34.91 12.83 -22.92
CA ALA A 41 33.85 12.86 -23.92
C ALA A 41 32.44 12.96 -23.32
N ALA A 42 32.25 12.55 -22.06
CA ALA A 42 30.96 12.58 -21.39
C ALA A 42 30.38 14.00 -21.28
N ALA A 43 31.21 15.04 -21.11
CA ALA A 43 30.76 16.42 -21.06
C ALA A 43 30.03 16.88 -22.34
N GLN A 44 30.28 16.22 -23.48
CA GLN A 44 29.66 16.55 -24.77
C GLN A 44 28.23 15.99 -24.89
N TYR A 45 27.81 15.12 -23.97
CA TYR A 45 26.51 14.44 -23.99
C TYR A 45 25.66 14.70 -22.73
N PRO A 46 25.50 15.96 -22.27
CA PRO A 46 24.90 16.25 -20.97
C PRO A 46 23.41 15.91 -20.88
N TYR A 47 22.74 15.75 -22.02
CA TYR A 47 21.31 15.45 -22.12
C TYR A 47 20.92 14.04 -21.63
N TYR A 48 21.89 13.13 -21.46
CA TYR A 48 21.62 11.80 -20.92
C TYR A 48 21.50 11.77 -19.39
N ALA A 49 22.08 12.73 -18.66
CA ALA A 49 21.95 12.75 -17.20
C ALA A 49 20.52 13.03 -16.73
N PRO A 50 19.76 14.00 -17.30
CA PRO A 50 18.35 14.16 -16.98
C PRO A 50 17.53 12.90 -17.27
N LEU A 51 17.85 12.20 -18.36
CA LEU A 51 17.19 10.96 -18.74
C LEU A 51 17.49 9.85 -17.72
N GLY A 52 18.74 9.69 -17.28
CA GLY A 52 19.10 8.78 -16.21
C GLY A 52 18.39 9.09 -14.89
N ALA A 53 18.27 10.37 -14.53
CA ALA A 53 17.56 10.81 -13.33
C ALA A 53 16.07 10.49 -13.38
N LEU A 54 15.44 10.69 -14.55
CA LEU A 54 14.05 10.34 -14.77
C LEU A 54 13.82 8.84 -14.67
N VAL A 55 14.70 8.03 -15.27
CA VAL A 55 14.57 6.56 -15.26
C VAL A 55 14.76 6.00 -13.85
N ALA A 56 15.59 6.63 -13.03
CA ALA A 56 15.72 6.27 -11.62
C ALA A 56 14.57 6.79 -10.74
N MET A 57 13.63 7.58 -11.25
CA MET A 57 12.54 8.15 -10.47
C MET A 57 11.41 7.12 -10.33
N TYR A 58 11.38 6.41 -9.20
CA TYR A 58 10.38 5.40 -8.89
C TYR A 58 9.75 5.68 -7.52
N GLU A 59 8.61 5.04 -7.23
CA GLU A 59 7.80 5.32 -6.02
C GLU A 59 8.56 5.16 -4.70
N ASN A 60 9.61 4.32 -4.67
CA ASN A 60 10.46 4.13 -3.50
C ASN A 60 11.95 4.06 -3.87
N VAL A 61 12.83 4.31 -2.89
CA VAL A 61 14.28 4.38 -3.09
C VAL A 61 14.87 3.03 -3.52
N SER A 62 14.34 1.91 -2.99
CA SER A 62 14.78 0.56 -3.37
C SER A 62 14.42 0.23 -4.82
N GLY A 63 13.21 0.58 -5.23
CA GLY A 63 12.74 0.49 -6.61
C GLY A 63 13.58 1.37 -7.52
N SER A 64 13.83 2.62 -7.14
CA SER A 64 14.74 3.54 -7.86
C SER A 64 16.13 2.97 -8.05
N MET A 65 16.72 2.39 -7.01
CA MET A 65 18.04 1.79 -7.07
C MET A 65 18.05 0.53 -7.94
N LYS A 66 17.09 -0.37 -7.74
CA LYS A 66 16.94 -1.59 -8.56
C LYS A 66 16.71 -1.24 -10.03
N GLN A 67 15.81 -0.31 -10.31
CA GLN A 67 15.51 0.15 -11.67
C GLN A 67 16.72 0.83 -12.29
N GLY A 68 17.39 1.73 -11.57
CA GLY A 68 18.60 2.39 -12.03
C GLY A 68 19.70 1.39 -12.39
N VAL A 69 19.99 0.42 -11.53
CA VAL A 69 20.99 -0.63 -11.80
C VAL A 69 20.56 -1.50 -12.99
N GLN A 70 19.30 -1.94 -13.03
CA GLN A 70 18.79 -2.74 -14.14
C GLN A 70 18.89 -2.00 -15.47
N THR A 71 18.52 -0.72 -15.49
CA THR A 71 18.67 0.16 -16.66
C THR A 71 20.13 0.28 -17.08
N LEU A 72 21.07 0.53 -16.15
CA LEU A 72 22.49 0.65 -16.49
C LEU A 72 23.08 -0.66 -17.01
N VAL A 73 22.67 -1.80 -16.47
CA VAL A 73 23.08 -3.12 -16.96
C VAL A 73 22.50 -3.37 -18.36
N GLY A 74 21.22 -3.08 -18.56
CA GLY A 74 20.54 -3.15 -19.87
C GLY A 74 21.23 -2.29 -20.93
N LEU A 75 21.47 -1.03 -20.58
CA LEU A 75 22.23 -0.05 -21.37
C LEU A 75 23.62 -0.58 -21.73
N GLY A 76 24.37 -1.09 -20.75
CA GLY A 76 25.70 -1.66 -20.97
C GLY A 76 25.70 -2.88 -21.91
N MET A 77 24.71 -3.76 -21.79
CA MET A 77 24.56 -4.90 -22.71
C MET A 77 24.20 -4.43 -24.14
N GLY A 78 23.33 -3.44 -24.26
CA GLY A 78 22.99 -2.85 -25.57
C GLY A 78 24.19 -2.17 -26.22
N ILE A 79 24.96 -1.41 -25.45
CA ILE A 79 26.24 -0.83 -25.90
C ILE A 79 27.19 -1.93 -26.38
N GLY A 80 27.38 -3.00 -25.59
CA GLY A 80 28.24 -4.12 -25.97
C GLY A 80 27.77 -4.83 -27.24
N LEU A 81 26.46 -5.01 -27.42
CA LEU A 81 25.88 -5.57 -28.65
C LEU A 81 26.18 -4.68 -29.86
N ALA A 82 26.04 -3.36 -29.73
CA ALA A 82 26.32 -2.43 -30.81
C ALA A 82 27.81 -2.44 -31.21
N PHE A 83 28.73 -2.47 -30.24
CA PHE A 83 30.16 -2.59 -30.53
C PHE A 83 30.50 -3.84 -31.34
N LEU A 84 29.90 -4.98 -30.99
CA LEU A 84 30.11 -6.22 -31.71
C LEU A 84 29.68 -6.11 -33.18
N LEU A 85 28.56 -5.41 -33.46
CA LEU A 85 28.07 -5.26 -34.82
C LEU A 85 28.78 -4.16 -35.62
N VAL A 86 29.09 -3.01 -35.00
CA VAL A 86 29.82 -1.90 -35.65
C VAL A 86 31.24 -2.33 -36.05
N SER A 87 31.86 -3.24 -35.30
CA SER A 87 33.18 -3.78 -35.66
C SER A 87 33.17 -4.66 -36.93
N VAL A 88 32.01 -5.13 -37.37
CA VAL A 88 31.87 -6.09 -38.47
C VAL A 88 31.14 -5.49 -39.68
N THR A 89 30.26 -4.49 -39.48
CA THR A 89 29.42 -3.97 -40.57
C THR A 89 28.98 -2.52 -40.35
N ASP A 90 28.93 -1.75 -41.44
CA ASP A 90 28.40 -0.38 -41.44
C ASP A 90 26.88 -0.31 -41.13
N PRO A 91 26.38 0.85 -40.66
CA PRO A 91 24.95 1.07 -40.47
C PRO A 91 24.16 0.95 -41.79
N SER A 92 23.24 0.00 -41.83
CA SER A 92 22.35 -0.29 -42.96
C SER A 92 21.00 -0.80 -42.43
N PRO A 93 19.92 -0.80 -43.24
CA PRO A 93 18.63 -1.36 -42.81
C PRO A 93 18.73 -2.80 -42.29
N VAL A 94 19.63 -3.59 -42.85
CA VAL A 94 19.87 -4.98 -42.44
C VAL A 94 20.56 -5.03 -41.07
N THR A 95 21.62 -4.25 -40.86
CA THR A 95 22.31 -4.24 -39.55
C THR A 95 21.42 -3.70 -38.44
N VAL A 96 20.57 -2.71 -38.73
CA VAL A 96 19.55 -2.23 -37.78
C VAL A 96 18.56 -3.34 -37.43
N ALA A 97 18.04 -4.08 -38.42
CA ALA A 97 17.13 -5.20 -38.17
C ALA A 97 17.79 -6.29 -37.31
N ILE A 98 19.06 -6.60 -37.55
CA ILE A 98 19.83 -7.58 -36.78
C ILE A 98 20.05 -7.07 -35.35
N VAL A 99 20.51 -5.83 -35.15
CA VAL A 99 20.72 -5.24 -33.81
C VAL A 99 19.43 -5.27 -32.99
N ILE A 100 18.31 -4.84 -33.58
CA ILE A 100 17.02 -4.85 -32.88
C ILE A 100 16.57 -6.28 -32.59
N GLY A 101 16.67 -7.20 -33.55
CA GLY A 101 16.30 -8.59 -33.36
C GLY A 101 17.10 -9.25 -32.23
N LEU A 102 18.43 -9.09 -32.24
CA LEU A 102 19.31 -9.60 -31.18
C LEU A 102 19.05 -8.91 -29.85
N GLY A 103 18.84 -7.60 -29.84
CA GLY A 103 18.52 -6.83 -28.63
C GLY A 103 17.22 -7.31 -27.97
N VAL A 104 16.19 -7.59 -28.76
CA VAL A 104 14.91 -8.15 -28.27
C VAL A 104 15.08 -9.58 -27.75
N LEU A 105 15.88 -10.42 -28.42
CA LEU A 105 16.21 -11.75 -27.91
C LEU A 105 16.94 -11.69 -26.58
N LEU A 106 17.91 -10.78 -26.44
CA LEU A 106 18.62 -10.54 -25.17
C LEU A 106 17.69 -9.99 -24.09
N ALA A 107 16.76 -9.11 -24.44
CA ALA A 107 15.73 -8.62 -23.52
C ALA A 107 14.84 -9.75 -22.96
N GLY A 108 14.75 -10.89 -23.66
CA GLY A 108 14.05 -12.08 -23.20
C GLY A 108 14.67 -12.78 -21.99
N LEU A 109 15.93 -12.48 -21.62
CA LEU A 109 16.59 -13.18 -20.51
C LEU A 109 15.81 -13.00 -19.19
N PRO A 110 15.62 -14.09 -18.41
CA PRO A 110 15.04 -13.98 -17.07
C PRO A 110 15.99 -13.16 -16.19
N ARG A 111 15.45 -12.25 -15.36
CA ARG A 111 16.15 -11.38 -14.37
C ARG A 111 16.56 -9.97 -14.81
N LEU A 112 16.35 -9.57 -16.06
CA LEU A 112 16.73 -8.23 -16.53
C LEU A 112 15.84 -7.07 -16.02
N GLY A 113 14.59 -7.36 -15.64
CA GLY A 113 13.67 -6.36 -15.09
C GLY A 113 13.51 -5.14 -16.00
N ALA A 114 13.67 -3.94 -15.44
CA ALA A 114 13.56 -2.67 -16.17
C ALA A 114 14.63 -2.50 -17.27
N GLY A 115 15.76 -3.21 -17.18
CA GLY A 115 16.85 -3.14 -18.15
C GLY A 115 16.54 -3.71 -19.53
N ARG A 116 15.48 -4.51 -19.65
CA ARG A 116 15.08 -5.19 -20.89
C ARG A 116 14.88 -4.23 -22.04
N ASP A 117 14.13 -3.16 -21.79
CA ASP A 117 13.77 -2.18 -22.82
C ASP A 117 14.98 -1.34 -23.24
N TRP A 118 15.98 -1.21 -22.37
CA TRP A 118 17.17 -0.41 -22.63
C TRP A 118 18.19 -1.10 -23.54
N ILE A 119 18.17 -2.44 -23.65
CA ILE A 119 19.11 -3.18 -24.51
C ILE A 119 18.93 -2.80 -25.99
N PRO A 120 17.75 -2.99 -26.62
CA PRO A 120 17.58 -2.64 -28.03
C PRO A 120 17.69 -1.13 -28.25
N THR A 121 17.20 -0.29 -27.34
CA THR A 121 17.30 1.16 -27.46
C THR A 121 18.74 1.64 -27.43
N ALA A 122 19.54 1.18 -26.47
CA ALA A 122 20.94 1.53 -26.36
C ALA A 122 21.74 1.05 -27.57
N ALA A 123 21.52 -0.20 -27.99
CA ALA A 123 22.22 -0.77 -29.14
C ALA A 123 21.92 0.02 -30.42
N LEU A 124 20.66 0.41 -30.62
CA LEU A 124 20.24 1.23 -31.74
C LEU A 124 20.87 2.64 -31.68
N LEU A 125 20.86 3.29 -30.52
CA LEU A 125 21.44 4.62 -30.36
C LEU A 125 22.95 4.62 -30.64
N VAL A 126 23.69 3.64 -30.13
CA VAL A 126 25.12 3.52 -30.42
C VAL A 126 25.37 3.27 -31.90
N LEU A 127 24.60 2.36 -32.53
CA LEU A 127 24.75 2.05 -33.96
C LEU A 127 24.49 3.28 -34.85
N LEU A 128 23.42 4.04 -34.59
CA LEU A 128 23.02 5.16 -35.46
C LEU A 128 23.65 6.50 -35.11
N VAL A 129 23.84 6.79 -33.82
CA VAL A 129 24.30 8.10 -33.34
C VAL A 129 25.79 8.09 -33.03
N GLY A 130 26.35 6.94 -32.62
CA GLY A 130 27.78 6.80 -32.33
C GLY A 130 28.68 7.06 -33.54
N GLY A 131 28.20 6.77 -34.75
CA GLY A 131 28.86 7.10 -36.01
C GLY A 131 30.34 6.65 -36.03
N ASN A 132 31.26 7.59 -36.29
CA ASN A 132 32.69 7.32 -36.36
C ASN A 132 33.41 7.28 -35.00
N ASN A 133 32.75 7.72 -33.91
CA ASN A 133 33.32 7.74 -32.55
C ASN A 133 32.41 6.99 -31.57
N PRO A 134 32.14 5.69 -31.80
CA PRO A 134 31.25 4.90 -30.95
C PRO A 134 31.78 4.75 -29.52
N ASP A 135 33.10 4.80 -29.32
CA ASP A 135 33.77 4.75 -28.01
C ASP A 135 33.40 5.94 -27.13
N ASP A 136 33.65 7.15 -27.62
CA ASP A 136 33.38 8.41 -26.92
C ASP A 136 31.88 8.58 -26.63
N PHE A 137 31.03 8.24 -27.61
CA PHE A 137 29.58 8.28 -27.46
C PHE A 137 29.10 7.28 -26.40
N SER A 138 29.55 6.02 -26.46
CA SER A 138 29.11 4.98 -25.53
C SER A 138 29.57 5.26 -24.10
N PHE A 139 30.82 5.71 -23.93
CA PHE A 139 31.34 6.14 -22.64
C PHE A 139 30.53 7.31 -22.08
N GLY A 140 30.29 8.34 -22.90
CA GLY A 140 29.51 9.50 -22.50
C GLY A 140 28.07 9.14 -22.13
N TYR A 141 27.42 8.30 -22.94
CA TYR A 141 26.06 7.84 -22.69
C TYR A 141 25.96 7.06 -21.37
N LEU A 142 26.83 6.07 -21.15
CA LEU A 142 26.81 5.25 -19.94
C LEU A 142 27.12 6.07 -18.69
N LEU A 143 28.15 6.92 -18.73
CA LEU A 143 28.57 7.72 -17.58
C LEU A 143 27.49 8.75 -17.21
N GLN A 144 26.97 9.50 -18.19
CA GLN A 144 25.94 10.50 -17.94
C GLN A 144 24.64 9.86 -17.44
N MET A 145 24.24 8.71 -17.99
CA MET A 145 23.13 7.92 -17.45
C MET A 145 23.37 7.53 -16.00
N GLY A 146 24.58 7.06 -15.66
CA GLY A 146 24.95 6.71 -14.29
C GLY A 146 24.87 7.88 -13.33
N VAL A 147 25.38 9.05 -13.72
CA VAL A 147 25.31 10.30 -12.96
C VAL A 147 23.85 10.71 -12.75
N GLY A 148 23.05 10.67 -13.82
CA GLY A 148 21.62 10.90 -13.77
C GLY A 148 20.93 10.00 -12.76
N VAL A 149 21.14 8.69 -12.86
CA VAL A 149 20.59 7.69 -11.94
C VAL A 149 20.99 8.00 -10.50
N ALA A 150 22.26 8.34 -10.25
CA ALA A 150 22.75 8.68 -8.92
C ALA A 150 22.07 9.94 -8.35
N VAL A 151 21.94 11.00 -9.16
CA VAL A 151 21.23 12.23 -8.78
C VAL A 151 19.73 11.96 -8.55
N GLY A 152 19.11 11.16 -9.42
CA GLY A 152 17.72 10.73 -9.29
C GLY A 152 17.47 9.98 -7.98
N ILE A 153 18.34 9.03 -7.62
CA ILE A 153 18.28 8.32 -6.35
C ILE A 153 18.55 9.27 -5.17
N ALA A 154 19.52 10.18 -5.28
CA ALA A 154 19.84 11.14 -4.23
C ALA A 154 18.67 12.08 -3.96
N VAL A 155 18.03 12.62 -5.01
CA VAL A 155 16.80 13.42 -4.87
C VAL A 155 15.65 12.55 -4.40
N ASN A 156 15.53 11.31 -4.88
CA ASN A 156 14.49 10.39 -4.42
C ASN A 156 14.58 10.10 -2.93
N MET A 157 15.80 9.94 -2.47
CA MET A 157 16.11 9.83 -1.07
C MET A 157 15.87 11.15 -0.35
N LEU A 158 16.35 12.29 -0.87
CA LEU A 158 16.48 13.54 -0.12
C LEU A 158 15.19 14.36 0.01
N VAL A 159 14.32 14.30 -1.00
CA VAL A 159 13.19 15.23 -1.17
C VAL A 159 11.86 14.52 -0.95
N PHE A 160 11.14 14.92 0.12
CA PHE A 160 9.85 14.41 0.63
C PHE A 160 9.82 12.91 1.00
N PRO A 161 9.31 12.53 2.18
CA PRO A 161 9.10 11.12 2.52
C PRO A 161 8.09 10.50 1.54
N PRO A 162 8.25 9.22 1.14
CA PRO A 162 7.25 8.55 0.33
C PRO A 162 5.92 8.57 1.09
N LEU A 163 4.86 9.02 0.41
CA LEU A 163 3.51 9.23 0.94
C LEU A 163 2.88 7.96 1.57
N HIS A 164 3.50 6.79 1.39
CA HIS A 164 3.01 5.50 1.85
C HIS A 164 2.82 5.42 3.37
N PHE A 165 3.63 6.09 4.18
CA PHE A 165 3.47 6.03 5.64
C PHE A 165 2.18 6.71 6.13
N LYS A 166 1.91 7.93 5.63
CA LYS A 166 0.67 8.64 5.96
C LYS A 166 -0.56 7.94 5.38
N ALA A 167 -0.42 7.40 4.16
CA ALA A 167 -1.49 6.62 3.55
C ALA A 167 -1.82 5.35 4.36
N ALA A 168 -0.81 4.63 4.86
CA ALA A 168 -1.02 3.43 5.69
C ALA A 168 -1.72 3.77 7.02
N ALA A 169 -1.30 4.84 7.70
CA ALA A 169 -1.94 5.31 8.93
C ALA A 169 -3.40 5.72 8.69
N LEU A 170 -3.68 6.46 7.61
CA LEU A 170 -5.05 6.84 7.25
C LEU A 170 -5.90 5.62 6.92
N SER A 171 -5.38 4.64 6.18
CA SER A 171 -6.12 3.43 5.84
C SER A 171 -6.39 2.54 7.06
N LEU A 172 -5.48 2.50 8.05
CA LEU A 172 -5.73 1.84 9.34
C LEU A 172 -6.87 2.53 10.09
N ALA A 173 -6.90 3.86 10.07
CA ALA A 173 -7.94 4.66 10.68
C ALA A 173 -9.32 4.45 10.04
N GLU A 174 -9.38 4.50 8.70
CA GLU A 174 -10.58 4.23 7.92
C GLU A 174 -11.14 2.83 8.21
N LEU A 175 -10.29 1.81 8.28
CA LEU A 175 -10.71 0.45 8.64
C LEU A 175 -11.29 0.40 10.05
N ARG A 176 -10.64 1.04 11.03
CA ARG A 176 -11.11 1.07 12.41
C ARG A 176 -12.48 1.73 12.51
N TRP A 177 -12.68 2.84 11.81
CA TRP A 177 -13.95 3.56 11.75
C TRP A 177 -15.07 2.71 11.12
N ALA A 178 -14.75 1.98 10.04
CA ALA A 178 -15.69 1.07 9.40
C ALA A 178 -16.11 -0.09 10.34
N LEU A 179 -15.16 -0.66 11.08
CA LEU A 179 -15.42 -1.71 12.07
C LEU A 179 -16.28 -1.21 13.24
N ALA A 180 -15.97 -0.01 13.76
CA ALA A 180 -16.78 0.61 14.81
C ALA A 180 -18.22 0.87 14.33
N LYS A 181 -18.36 1.43 13.12
CA LYS A 181 -19.68 1.64 12.52
C LYS A 181 -20.46 0.33 12.39
N GLN A 182 -19.83 -0.76 11.95
CA GLN A 182 -20.50 -2.07 11.86
C GLN A 182 -21.05 -2.54 13.21
N LEU A 183 -20.27 -2.43 14.29
CA LEU A 183 -20.74 -2.77 15.65
C LEU A 183 -21.90 -1.88 16.10
N SER A 184 -21.83 -0.57 15.83
CA SER A 184 -22.89 0.38 16.12
C SER A 184 -24.19 0.05 15.36
N ASP A 185 -24.10 -0.23 14.05
CA ASP A 185 -25.24 -0.58 13.20
C ASP A 185 -25.90 -1.89 13.69
N MET A 186 -25.09 -2.90 14.08
CA MET A 186 -25.61 -4.14 14.68
C MET A 186 -26.31 -3.90 16.02
N GLY A 187 -25.77 -3.01 16.86
CA GLY A 187 -26.40 -2.62 18.13
C GLY A 187 -27.75 -1.93 17.92
N GLU A 188 -27.86 -1.05 16.93
CA GLU A 188 -29.12 -0.39 16.57
C GLU A 188 -30.16 -1.41 16.06
N ALA A 189 -29.76 -2.35 15.21
CA ALA A 189 -30.63 -3.41 14.69
C ALA A 189 -31.23 -4.29 15.81
N MET A 190 -30.54 -4.46 16.93
CA MET A 190 -31.07 -5.20 18.10
C MET A 190 -32.24 -4.51 18.80
N ARG A 191 -32.40 -3.19 18.61
CA ARG A 191 -33.48 -2.39 19.20
C ARG A 191 -34.68 -2.20 18.27
N GLU A 192 -34.55 -2.57 17.00
CA GLU A 192 -35.64 -2.48 16.02
C GLU A 192 -36.69 -3.58 16.21
N ALA A 193 -37.86 -3.41 15.59
CA ALA A 193 -38.87 -4.47 15.51
C ALA A 193 -38.40 -5.54 14.51
N TRP A 194 -38.53 -6.82 14.88
CA TRP A 194 -37.94 -7.92 14.11
C TRP A 194 -38.90 -8.45 13.03
N PRO A 195 -38.43 -8.71 11.79
CA PRO A 195 -37.07 -8.45 11.27
C PRO A 195 -36.81 -6.95 11.00
N PRO A 196 -35.58 -6.45 11.22
CA PRO A 196 -35.20 -5.04 11.09
C PRO A 196 -35.39 -4.48 9.67
N GLU A 197 -35.69 -3.19 9.55
CA GLU A 197 -35.91 -2.53 8.24
C GLU A 197 -34.59 -2.26 7.51
N HIS A 198 -33.47 -2.16 8.23
CA HIS A 198 -32.15 -1.87 7.69
C HIS A 198 -31.30 -3.15 7.57
N GLU A 199 -31.24 -3.75 6.37
CA GLU A 199 -30.44 -4.97 6.10
C GLU A 199 -29.02 -4.68 5.59
N ASP A 200 -28.70 -3.40 5.33
CA ASP A 200 -27.46 -2.99 4.68
C ASP A 200 -26.19 -3.41 5.44
N TRP A 201 -26.26 -3.60 6.76
CA TRP A 201 -25.12 -4.02 7.58
C TRP A 201 -24.80 -5.52 7.39
N ALA A 202 -25.78 -6.36 7.07
CA ALA A 202 -25.58 -7.80 6.87
C ALA A 202 -24.82 -8.10 5.57
N VAL A 203 -25.01 -7.28 4.52
CA VAL A 203 -24.32 -7.40 3.23
C VAL A 203 -22.89 -6.82 3.27
N ARG A 204 -22.60 -5.91 4.22
CA ARG A 204 -21.31 -5.19 4.32
C ARG A 204 -20.12 -6.02 4.85
N SER A 205 -20.32 -7.27 5.26
CA SER A 205 -19.24 -8.11 5.80
C SER A 205 -18.08 -8.34 4.80
N ASP A 206 -18.40 -8.55 3.52
CA ASP A 206 -17.39 -8.78 2.47
C ASP A 206 -16.54 -7.52 2.19
N GLU A 207 -17.14 -6.34 2.30
CA GLU A 207 -16.46 -5.05 2.10
C GLU A 207 -15.42 -4.80 3.19
N LEU A 208 -15.70 -5.22 4.44
CA LEU A 208 -14.77 -5.11 5.56
C LEU A 208 -13.54 -6.01 5.38
N ALA A 209 -13.71 -7.27 4.91
CA ALA A 209 -12.59 -8.15 4.59
C ALA A 209 -11.74 -7.64 3.41
N GLN A 210 -12.37 -7.03 2.40
CA GLN A 210 -11.63 -6.41 1.31
C GLN A 210 -10.82 -5.20 1.80
N SER A 211 -11.42 -4.37 2.66
CA SER A 211 -10.76 -3.23 3.28
C SER A 211 -9.54 -3.66 4.11
N ALA A 212 -9.69 -4.66 4.98
CA ALA A 212 -8.57 -5.21 5.77
C ALA A 212 -7.41 -5.73 4.89
N ARG A 213 -7.72 -6.42 3.79
CA ARG A 213 -6.70 -6.87 2.81
C ARG A 213 -5.99 -5.71 2.13
N ALA A 214 -6.71 -4.63 1.79
CA ALA A 214 -6.13 -3.43 1.20
C ALA A 214 -5.17 -2.72 2.18
N VAL A 215 -5.56 -2.60 3.46
CA VAL A 215 -4.69 -2.03 4.51
C VAL A 215 -3.42 -2.86 4.68
N ARG A 216 -3.54 -4.20 4.73
CA ARG A 216 -2.36 -5.11 4.80
C ARG A 216 -1.39 -4.87 3.64
N ALA A 217 -1.89 -4.73 2.41
CA ALA A 217 -1.06 -4.46 1.24
C ALA A 217 -0.37 -3.08 1.35
N ALA A 218 -1.06 -2.06 1.86
CA ALA A 218 -0.50 -0.73 2.08
C ALA A 218 0.63 -0.73 3.13
N VAL A 219 0.43 -1.41 4.27
CA VAL A 219 1.44 -1.54 5.34
C VAL A 219 2.66 -2.31 4.85
N GLN A 220 2.48 -3.43 4.11
CA GLN A 220 3.59 -4.16 3.50
C GLN A 220 4.39 -3.31 2.51
N LYS A 221 3.71 -2.48 1.71
CA LYS A 221 4.38 -1.54 0.79
C LYS A 221 5.17 -0.46 1.55
N ALA A 222 4.65 0.01 2.68
CA ALA A 222 5.33 0.96 3.55
C ALA A 222 6.59 0.35 4.20
N ASP A 223 6.53 -0.88 4.72
CA ASP A 223 7.68 -1.55 5.33
C ASP A 223 8.77 -1.92 4.32
N ALA A 224 8.40 -2.43 3.14
CA ALA A 224 9.34 -2.68 2.05
C ALA A 224 10.11 -1.41 1.64
N SER A 225 9.48 -0.25 1.76
CA SER A 225 10.11 1.05 1.53
C SER A 225 11.03 1.47 2.69
N ARG A 226 10.77 1.01 3.93
CA ARG A 226 11.60 1.30 5.12
C ARG A 226 12.90 0.50 5.16
N GLN A 227 12.86 -0.82 4.90
CA GLN A 227 14.01 -1.72 5.10
C GLN A 227 15.27 -1.29 4.35
N VAL A 228 15.10 -0.56 3.25
CA VAL A 228 16.17 -0.15 2.34
C VAL A 228 16.45 1.37 2.43
N ASN A 229 15.77 2.11 3.31
CA ASN A 229 15.96 3.56 3.44
C ASN A 229 17.03 3.90 4.50
N PRO A 230 18.22 4.40 4.11
CA PRO A 230 19.28 4.78 5.07
C PRO A 230 18.85 5.94 5.99
N ARG A 231 17.81 6.69 5.60
CA ARG A 231 17.23 7.78 6.40
C ARG A 231 16.48 7.32 7.65
N ARG A 232 16.38 6.00 7.91
CA ARG A 232 15.91 5.44 9.19
C ARG A 232 16.53 6.12 10.41
N ARG A 233 17.80 6.52 10.31
CA ARG A 233 18.53 7.18 11.42
C ARG A 233 18.10 8.63 11.67
N LEU A 234 17.43 9.28 10.72
CA LEU A 234 17.07 10.69 10.79
C LEU A 234 15.60 10.91 11.23
N HIS A 235 14.70 9.98 10.89
CA HIS A 235 13.28 10.04 11.26
C HIS A 235 12.80 8.63 11.65
N PRO A 236 13.00 8.20 12.91
CA PRO A 236 12.49 6.92 13.39
C PRO A 236 10.95 7.01 13.51
N HIS A 237 10.23 6.36 12.59
CA HIS A 237 8.80 6.07 12.76
C HIS A 237 8.66 4.63 13.27
N ASP A 238 7.80 4.44 14.27
CA ASP A 238 7.59 3.14 14.92
C ASP A 238 6.61 2.28 14.11
N LEU A 239 7.07 1.67 13.01
CA LEU A 239 6.25 0.72 12.25
C LEU A 239 5.96 -0.57 13.04
N ASP A 240 6.73 -0.89 14.09
CA ASP A 240 6.44 -2.09 14.87
C ASP A 240 5.10 -1.91 15.60
N ARG A 241 4.79 -0.66 15.99
CA ARG A 241 3.45 -0.24 16.40
C ARG A 241 2.42 -0.39 15.26
N ASP A 242 2.67 0.15 14.08
CA ASP A 242 1.72 0.04 12.94
C ASP A 242 1.41 -1.42 12.56
N PHE A 243 2.38 -2.34 12.64
CA PHE A 243 2.18 -3.78 12.41
C PHE A 243 1.47 -4.49 13.56
N LYS A 244 1.67 -4.04 14.80
CA LYS A 244 0.89 -4.52 15.95
C LYS A 244 -0.57 -4.09 15.78
N ASP A 245 -0.80 -2.82 15.43
CA ASP A 245 -2.12 -2.25 15.20
C ASP A 245 -2.84 -2.96 14.05
N LEU A 246 -2.16 -3.22 12.92
CA LEU A 246 -2.72 -3.99 11.81
C LEU A 246 -3.13 -5.41 12.24
N ARG A 247 -2.25 -6.13 12.95
CA ARG A 247 -2.57 -7.49 13.42
C ARG A 247 -3.70 -7.50 14.43
N GLY A 248 -3.81 -6.46 15.25
CA GLY A 248 -4.95 -6.23 16.13
C GLY A 248 -6.24 -6.05 15.32
N LEU A 249 -6.24 -5.10 14.39
CA LEU A 249 -7.41 -4.81 13.55
C LEU A 249 -7.85 -6.01 12.72
N GLU A 250 -6.94 -6.82 12.17
CA GLU A 250 -7.30 -8.05 11.45
C GLU A 250 -8.02 -9.08 12.32
N ARG A 251 -7.62 -9.21 13.59
CA ARG A 251 -8.33 -10.07 14.55
C ARG A 251 -9.70 -9.48 14.91
N VAL A 252 -9.79 -8.17 15.09
CA VAL A 252 -11.05 -7.47 15.35
C VAL A 252 -12.01 -7.62 14.16
N THR A 253 -11.52 -7.49 12.91
CA THR A 253 -12.31 -7.73 11.70
C THR A 253 -12.89 -9.13 11.70
N PHE A 254 -12.09 -10.16 11.99
CA PHE A 254 -12.57 -11.54 12.06
C PHE A 254 -13.71 -11.71 13.07
N HIS A 255 -13.57 -11.16 14.29
CA HIS A 255 -14.60 -11.26 15.33
C HIS A 255 -15.89 -10.49 15.00
N ILE A 256 -15.78 -9.35 14.31
CA ILE A 256 -16.93 -8.57 13.86
C ILE A 256 -17.66 -9.28 12.72
N GLN A 257 -16.94 -9.92 11.80
CA GLN A 257 -17.55 -10.72 10.73
C GLN A 257 -18.29 -11.93 11.29
N ASP A 258 -17.66 -12.68 12.19
CA ASP A 258 -18.31 -13.81 12.88
C ASP A 258 -19.57 -13.37 13.63
N THR A 259 -19.52 -12.21 14.30
CA THR A 259 -20.69 -11.61 14.96
C THR A 259 -21.78 -11.23 13.96
N THR A 260 -21.41 -10.66 12.81
CA THR A 260 -22.33 -10.28 11.74
C THR A 260 -23.03 -11.50 11.16
N GLU A 261 -22.29 -12.59 10.91
CA GLU A 261 -22.82 -13.85 10.39
C GLU A 261 -23.77 -14.52 11.39
N VAL A 262 -23.35 -14.65 12.65
CA VAL A 262 -24.21 -15.20 13.72
C VAL A 262 -25.51 -14.41 13.86
N LEU A 263 -25.42 -13.08 13.81
CA LEU A 263 -26.59 -12.22 13.91
C LEU A 263 -27.50 -12.36 12.70
N ALA A 264 -26.93 -12.44 11.50
CA ALA A 264 -27.68 -12.60 10.26
C ALA A 264 -28.39 -13.95 10.16
N ASP A 265 -27.71 -15.03 10.54
CA ASP A 265 -28.30 -16.38 10.57
C ASP A 265 -29.52 -16.40 11.49
N VAL A 266 -29.41 -15.84 12.70
CA VAL A 266 -30.52 -15.84 13.67
C VAL A 266 -31.69 -14.94 13.25
N ILE A 267 -31.43 -13.84 12.54
CA ILE A 267 -32.48 -12.90 12.10
C ILE A 267 -33.25 -13.46 10.89
N TRP A 268 -32.53 -13.94 9.87
CA TRP A 268 -33.11 -14.20 8.55
C TRP A 268 -33.23 -15.68 8.19
N ASP A 269 -32.42 -16.55 8.78
CA ASP A 269 -32.51 -17.99 8.54
C ASP A 269 -33.45 -18.65 9.56
N LYS A 270 -34.53 -19.26 9.06
CA LYS A 270 -35.53 -19.94 9.89
C LYS A 270 -35.15 -21.38 10.23
N ASP A 271 -34.13 -21.91 9.57
CA ASP A 271 -33.72 -23.31 9.69
C ASP A 271 -32.55 -23.50 10.67
N VAL A 272 -31.98 -22.43 11.22
CA VAL A 272 -30.95 -22.51 12.26
C VAL A 272 -31.56 -22.79 13.64
N PRO A 273 -31.00 -23.74 14.42
CA PRO A 273 -31.54 -24.13 15.72
C PRO A 273 -31.16 -23.16 16.86
N PHE A 274 -30.75 -21.93 16.54
CA PHE A 274 -30.23 -20.96 17.51
C PHE A 274 -31.14 -19.73 17.62
N VAL A 275 -31.22 -19.14 18.81
CA VAL A 275 -32.03 -17.93 19.06
C VAL A 275 -31.27 -16.88 19.86
N ILE A 276 -31.67 -15.61 19.73
CA ILE A 276 -31.33 -14.55 20.67
C ILE A 276 -32.58 -14.27 21.51
N PRO A 277 -32.60 -14.70 22.79
CA PRO A 277 -33.72 -14.41 23.68
C PRO A 277 -33.97 -12.91 23.82
N LEU A 278 -35.24 -12.49 23.76
CA LEU A 278 -35.66 -11.09 23.92
C LEU A 278 -35.08 -10.39 25.16
N PRO A 279 -34.91 -11.04 26.34
CA PRO A 279 -34.27 -10.41 27.49
C PRO A 279 -32.83 -9.96 27.26
N TYR A 280 -32.16 -10.48 26.23
CA TYR A 280 -30.76 -10.19 25.91
C TYR A 280 -30.59 -9.16 24.79
N SER A 281 -31.64 -8.82 24.02
CA SER A 281 -31.54 -7.88 22.88
C SER A 281 -30.99 -6.51 23.27
N GLU A 282 -31.55 -5.87 24.29
CA GLU A 282 -31.08 -4.56 24.79
C GLU A 282 -29.68 -4.61 25.41
N PRO A 283 -29.38 -5.53 26.36
CA PRO A 283 -28.02 -5.69 26.87
C PRO A 283 -26.97 -5.95 25.80
N LEU A 284 -27.32 -6.72 24.75
CA LEU A 284 -26.44 -6.99 23.62
C LEU A 284 -26.21 -5.73 22.77
N ALA A 285 -27.26 -4.94 22.55
CA ALA A 285 -27.17 -3.64 21.88
C ALA A 285 -26.23 -2.68 22.62
N ASP A 286 -26.34 -2.61 23.94
CA ASP A 286 -25.49 -1.79 24.80
C ASP A 286 -24.02 -2.24 24.72
N ALA A 287 -23.77 -3.54 24.80
CA ALA A 287 -22.42 -4.09 24.70
C ALA A 287 -21.78 -3.85 23.31
N LEU A 288 -22.54 -4.05 22.23
CA LEU A 288 -22.10 -3.77 20.85
C LEU A 288 -21.72 -2.29 20.68
N THR A 289 -22.58 -1.39 21.17
CA THR A 289 -22.37 0.06 21.11
C THR A 289 -21.16 0.49 21.92
N ALA A 290 -20.99 -0.04 23.13
CA ALA A 290 -19.84 0.30 23.99
C ALA A 290 -18.50 -0.13 23.36
N VAL A 291 -18.44 -1.33 22.75
CA VAL A 291 -17.23 -1.78 22.03
C VAL A 291 -16.98 -0.94 20.77
N SER A 292 -18.03 -0.47 20.08
CA SER A 292 -17.89 0.50 18.97
C SER A 292 -17.21 1.79 19.43
N GLU A 293 -17.62 2.38 20.56
CA GLU A 293 -17.04 3.62 21.08
C GLU A 293 -15.57 3.44 21.48
N VAL A 294 -15.21 2.28 22.03
CA VAL A 294 -13.80 1.91 22.27
C VAL A 294 -12.99 1.93 20.97
N LEU A 295 -13.50 1.35 19.88
CA LEU A 295 -12.81 1.37 18.59
C LEU A 295 -12.70 2.80 18.02
N ARG A 296 -13.72 3.66 18.18
CA ARG A 296 -13.66 5.06 17.71
C ARG A 296 -12.60 5.87 18.46
N SER A 297 -12.50 5.68 19.78
CA SER A 297 -11.59 6.46 20.63
C SER A 297 -10.10 6.11 20.48
N MET A 298 -9.74 5.03 19.77
CA MET A 298 -8.34 4.63 19.63
C MET A 298 -7.45 5.60 18.83
N GLU A 299 -8.03 6.62 18.19
CA GLU A 299 -7.29 7.68 17.51
C GLU A 299 -7.21 8.97 18.32
N ASP A 300 -7.98 9.06 19.40
CA ASP A 300 -8.01 10.26 20.21
C ASP A 300 -6.73 10.36 21.05
N GLU A 301 -6.16 11.57 21.14
CA GLU A 301 -4.97 11.85 21.95
C GLU A 301 -5.28 11.90 23.48
N HIS A 302 -6.41 11.34 23.92
CA HIS A 302 -6.93 11.42 25.28
C HIS A 302 -6.97 10.02 25.94
N PRO A 303 -5.83 9.52 26.48
CA PRO A 303 -5.73 8.16 27.02
C PRO A 303 -6.67 7.89 28.20
N ASP A 304 -6.97 8.91 29.02
CA ASP A 304 -7.90 8.77 30.14
C ASP A 304 -9.32 8.44 29.66
N ARG A 305 -9.80 9.13 28.61
CA ARG A 305 -11.11 8.89 28.02
C ARG A 305 -11.20 7.50 27.37
N GLN A 306 -10.11 7.06 26.74
CA GLN A 306 -10.03 5.73 26.15
C GLN A 306 -10.14 4.63 27.23
N ASN A 307 -9.47 4.81 28.37
CA ASN A 307 -9.54 3.85 29.47
C ASN A 307 -10.93 3.80 30.09
N GLU A 308 -11.59 4.95 30.28
CA GLU A 308 -12.98 5.01 30.74
C GLU A 308 -13.91 4.21 29.81
N LEU A 309 -13.83 4.44 28.49
CA LEU A 309 -14.65 3.73 27.51
C LEU A 309 -14.38 2.22 27.51
N LEU A 310 -13.12 1.83 27.71
CA LEU A 310 -12.71 0.43 27.78
C LEU A 310 -13.29 -0.24 29.04
N GLU A 311 -13.25 0.43 30.19
CA GLU A 311 -13.85 -0.03 31.44
C GLU A 311 -15.37 -0.16 31.30
N GLU A 312 -16.03 0.85 30.73
CA GLU A 312 -17.47 0.84 30.44
C GLU A 312 -17.87 -0.33 29.53
N ALA A 313 -17.13 -0.55 28.44
CA ALA A 313 -17.40 -1.63 27.51
C ALA A 313 -17.14 -3.01 28.12
N THR A 314 -16.07 -3.16 28.91
CA THR A 314 -15.77 -4.41 29.62
C THR A 314 -16.88 -4.73 30.62
N ALA A 315 -17.32 -3.74 31.41
CA ALA A 315 -18.41 -3.92 32.36
C ALA A 315 -19.72 -4.31 31.68
N ALA A 316 -20.06 -3.71 30.52
CA ALA A 316 -21.26 -4.06 29.76
C ALA A 316 -21.23 -5.51 29.25
N VAL A 317 -20.08 -5.95 28.70
CA VAL A 317 -19.89 -7.32 28.21
C VAL A 317 -19.93 -8.33 29.36
N ASP A 318 -19.28 -8.02 30.49
CA ASP A 318 -19.24 -8.92 31.66
C ASP A 318 -20.61 -9.04 32.33
N ALA A 319 -21.35 -7.94 32.49
CA ALA A 319 -22.70 -7.96 33.04
C ALA A 319 -23.65 -8.80 32.18
N LEU A 320 -23.50 -8.76 30.85
CA LEU A 320 -24.26 -9.61 29.94
C LEU A 320 -23.87 -11.09 30.09
N ALA A 321 -22.57 -11.40 30.14
CA ALA A 321 -22.09 -12.77 30.35
C ALA A 321 -22.57 -13.37 31.68
N GLU A 322 -22.52 -12.61 32.77
CA GLU A 322 -23.01 -13.02 34.09
C GLU A 322 -24.52 -13.28 34.07
N ARG A 323 -25.29 -12.39 33.43
CA ARG A 323 -26.73 -12.55 33.29
C ARG A 323 -27.05 -13.85 32.56
N MET A 324 -26.42 -14.10 31.43
CA MET A 324 -26.60 -15.33 30.65
C MET A 324 -26.22 -16.60 31.42
N ALA A 325 -25.19 -16.54 32.26
CA ALA A 325 -24.79 -17.67 33.10
C ALA A 325 -25.78 -17.96 34.24
N SER A 326 -26.51 -16.94 34.71
CA SER A 326 -27.50 -17.05 35.80
C SER A 326 -28.91 -17.39 35.34
N ASP A 327 -29.24 -17.04 34.09
CA ASP A 327 -30.56 -17.16 33.51
C ASP A 327 -30.76 -18.55 32.88
N ASP A 328 -31.76 -19.31 33.35
CA ASP A 328 -32.22 -20.56 32.69
C ASP A 328 -33.18 -20.22 31.54
N VAL A 329 -32.69 -19.42 30.59
CA VAL A 329 -33.49 -18.87 29.50
C VAL A 329 -33.49 -19.86 28.33
N ASN A 330 -34.63 -20.52 28.20
CA ASN A 330 -35.06 -21.37 27.08
C ASN A 330 -34.36 -22.75 26.96
N PRO A 331 -34.93 -23.82 27.55
CA PRO A 331 -34.37 -25.18 27.45
C PRO A 331 -34.49 -25.81 26.05
N ASP A 332 -35.25 -25.19 25.14
CA ASP A 332 -35.60 -25.79 23.84
C ASP A 332 -34.65 -25.42 22.69
N ALA A 333 -33.78 -24.40 22.84
CA ALA A 333 -32.81 -24.01 21.81
C ALA A 333 -31.55 -23.32 22.39
N PRO A 334 -30.34 -23.65 21.90
CA PRO A 334 -29.11 -22.97 22.29
C PRO A 334 -29.10 -21.48 21.91
N SER A 335 -28.48 -20.64 22.75
CA SER A 335 -28.43 -19.19 22.52
C SER A 335 -27.24 -18.77 21.64
N ALA A 336 -27.51 -18.06 20.55
CA ALA A 336 -26.48 -17.45 19.72
C ALA A 336 -25.78 -16.27 20.39
N ALA A 337 -26.40 -15.65 21.39
CA ALA A 337 -25.85 -14.49 22.09
C ALA A 337 -24.52 -14.82 22.79
N GLU A 338 -24.29 -16.09 23.17
CA GLU A 338 -23.04 -16.53 23.81
C GLU A 338 -21.83 -16.39 22.88
N ALA A 339 -22.02 -16.72 21.60
CA ALA A 339 -20.99 -16.57 20.58
C ALA A 339 -20.64 -15.09 20.36
N ILE A 340 -21.66 -14.22 20.33
CA ILE A 340 -21.47 -12.77 20.18
C ILE A 340 -20.70 -12.21 21.39
N VAL A 341 -21.12 -12.54 22.61
CA VAL A 341 -20.43 -12.11 23.84
C VAL A 341 -18.97 -12.57 23.85
N LEU A 342 -18.69 -13.81 23.46
CA LEU A 342 -17.33 -14.32 23.35
C LEU A 342 -16.49 -13.51 22.35
N ASN A 343 -17.06 -13.13 21.21
CA ASN A 343 -16.39 -12.29 20.23
C ASN A 343 -16.11 -10.88 20.75
N LEU A 344 -17.07 -10.25 21.44
CA LEU A 344 -16.87 -8.94 22.08
C LEU A 344 -15.74 -8.97 23.10
N HIS A 345 -15.69 -10.02 23.93
CA HIS A 345 -14.64 -10.22 24.92
C HIS A 345 -13.25 -10.42 24.27
N ARG A 346 -13.20 -11.11 23.12
CA ARG A 346 -11.97 -11.25 22.31
C ARG A 346 -11.54 -9.93 21.67
N ILE A 347 -12.48 -9.10 21.20
CA ILE A 347 -12.20 -7.77 20.65
C ILE A 347 -11.57 -6.89 21.73
N LEU A 348 -12.18 -6.80 22.92
CA LEU A 348 -11.66 -6.00 24.04
C LEU A 348 -10.27 -6.47 24.49
N ARG A 349 -10.01 -7.79 24.48
CA ARG A 349 -8.68 -8.34 24.77
C ARG A 349 -7.62 -7.94 23.73
N VAL A 350 -8.01 -7.85 22.46
CA VAL A 350 -7.10 -7.41 21.39
C VAL A 350 -6.79 -5.92 21.54
N VAL A 351 -7.80 -5.09 21.86
CA VAL A 351 -7.62 -3.65 22.04
C VAL A 351 -6.74 -3.34 23.26
N THR A 352 -6.97 -4.00 24.40
CA THR A 352 -6.14 -3.86 25.61
C THR A 352 -4.68 -4.27 25.39
N ALA A 353 -4.44 -5.41 24.73
CA ALA A 353 -3.09 -5.88 24.44
C ALA A 353 -2.32 -4.96 23.46
N GLY A 354 -3.02 -4.09 22.72
CA GLY A 354 -2.42 -3.06 21.88
C GLY A 354 -1.88 -1.85 22.65
N GLN A 355 -2.32 -1.63 23.89
CA GLN A 355 -1.91 -0.49 24.72
C GLN A 355 -0.66 -0.77 25.59
N SER A 356 -0.27 -2.04 25.76
CA SER A 356 0.88 -2.51 26.57
C SER A 356 2.16 -2.66 25.77
#